data_AF-A0A8S1PKT3-F1
#
_entry.id   AF-A0A8S1PKT3-F1
#
_cell.length_a   1.000
_cell.length_b   1.000
_cell.length_c   1.000
_cell.angle_alpha   90.00
_cell.angle_beta   90.00
_cell.angle_gamma   90.00
#
_symmetry.space_group_name_H-M   'P 1'
#
loop_
_entity.id
_entity.type
_entity.pdbx_description
1 polymer ?
#
loop_
_entity_poly.entity_id
_entity_poly.type
_entity_poly.pdbx_seq_one_letter_code
_entity_poly.pdbx_strand_id
1 'polypeptide(L)'
;MEQNWRIMQKDFIKYVINVSAGGFYDERGEIKLGQWTDLFEGFQSSSQITCNGQYENGENIERWTFYTRINPSIHLGIKIGYWIEEDKNCDWDSQIIYCGNYHRGKKIGRQDIQNNKKVATWKEEKKRKEFQRIDKNSLEWQQVGTKRLQEMPILQPLQVCENMQKQSSVFLRYDFLFPSQFQQVLLSAFSILYLSSEDI
;
A
#
# COMPACT_ATOMS: atom_id res chain seq x y z
N MET A 1 -18.88 -23.34 -2.76
CA MET A 1 -19.07 -22.05 -3.46
C MET A 1 -18.29 -20.90 -2.81
N GLU A 2 -17.96 -20.96 -1.51
CA GLU A 2 -17.21 -19.89 -0.84
C GLU A 2 -15.76 -19.68 -1.32
N GLN A 3 -15.11 -20.72 -1.83
CA GLN A 3 -13.71 -20.62 -2.24
C GLN A 3 -13.52 -19.81 -3.54
N ASN A 4 -14.53 -19.78 -4.41
CA ASN A 4 -14.46 -19.09 -5.70
C ASN A 4 -14.65 -17.57 -5.57
N TRP A 5 -15.44 -17.08 -4.60
CA TRP A 5 -15.61 -15.64 -4.40
C TRP A 5 -14.32 -14.98 -3.85
N ARG A 6 -13.58 -15.68 -2.98
CA ARG A 6 -12.30 -15.17 -2.45
C ARG A 6 -11.23 -15.02 -3.52
N ILE A 7 -11.25 -15.89 -4.54
CA ILE A 7 -10.35 -15.82 -5.69
C ILE A 7 -10.72 -14.62 -6.57
N MET A 8 -11.99 -14.46 -6.93
CA MET A 8 -12.46 -13.32 -7.73
C MET A 8 -12.21 -11.97 -7.05
N GLN A 9 -12.38 -11.89 -5.73
CA GLN A 9 -12.14 -10.65 -4.98
C GLN A 9 -10.65 -10.25 -4.96
N LYS A 10 -9.74 -11.23 -4.81
CA LYS A 10 -8.30 -10.98 -4.86
C LYS A 10 -7.85 -10.53 -6.25
N ASP A 11 -8.37 -11.16 -7.30
CA ASP A 11 -8.02 -10.81 -8.68
C ASP A 11 -8.58 -9.44 -9.07
N PHE A 12 -9.78 -9.09 -8.62
CA PHE A 12 -10.37 -7.77 -8.82
C PHE A 12 -9.60 -6.67 -8.10
N ILE A 13 -9.27 -6.85 -6.81
CA ILE A 13 -8.46 -5.88 -6.04
C ILE A 13 -7.07 -5.72 -6.68
N LYS A 14 -6.44 -6.83 -7.08
CA LYS A 14 -5.13 -6.80 -7.75
C LYS A 14 -5.20 -6.09 -9.10
N TYR A 15 -6.29 -6.27 -9.86
CA TYR A 15 -6.52 -5.59 -11.13
C TYR A 15 -6.69 -4.08 -10.91
N VAL A 16 -7.57 -3.67 -9.99
CA VAL A 16 -7.84 -2.25 -9.68
C VAL A 16 -6.56 -1.54 -9.19
N ILE A 17 -5.79 -2.16 -8.30
CA ILE A 17 -4.52 -1.60 -7.79
C ILE A 17 -3.45 -1.52 -8.89
N ASN A 18 -3.42 -2.48 -9.82
CA ASN A 18 -2.45 -2.46 -10.94
C ASN A 18 -2.78 -1.40 -12.00
N VAL A 19 -4.06 -1.09 -12.21
CA VAL A 19 -4.47 -0.05 -13.19
C VAL A 19 -4.05 1.35 -12.72
N SER A 20 -3.96 1.59 -11.41
CA SER A 20 -3.61 2.88 -10.83
C SER A 20 -2.16 3.00 -10.37
N ALA A 21 -1.27 2.10 -10.80
CA ALA A 21 0.15 2.12 -10.43
C ALA A 21 0.40 2.18 -8.90
N GLY A 22 -0.54 1.64 -8.11
CA GLY A 22 -0.50 1.58 -6.65
C GLY A 22 -1.40 2.58 -5.91
N GLY A 23 -1.89 3.64 -6.56
CA GLY A 23 -2.58 4.76 -5.89
C GLY A 23 -4.09 4.81 -6.15
N PHE A 24 -4.74 5.89 -5.73
CA PHE A 24 -6.13 6.18 -6.08
C PHE A 24 -6.31 7.67 -6.38
N TYR A 25 -7.31 8.00 -7.20
CA TYR A 25 -7.74 9.37 -7.37
C TYR A 25 -8.84 9.70 -6.36
N ASP A 26 -9.09 10.99 -6.13
CA ASP A 26 -10.27 11.46 -5.41
C ASP A 26 -11.58 11.10 -6.14
N GLU A 27 -12.73 11.41 -5.53
CA GLU A 27 -14.05 11.06 -6.07
C GLU A 27 -14.33 11.66 -7.45
N ARG A 28 -13.62 12.73 -7.82
CA ARG A 28 -13.73 13.40 -9.12
C ARG A 28 -12.76 12.84 -10.17
N GLY A 29 -11.78 12.04 -9.77
CA GLY A 29 -10.74 11.53 -10.66
C GLY A 29 -9.67 12.57 -11.01
N GLU A 30 -9.61 13.69 -10.28
CA GLU A 30 -8.76 14.85 -10.61
C GLU A 30 -7.46 14.85 -9.79
N ILE A 31 -7.51 14.35 -8.55
CA ILE A 31 -6.43 14.51 -7.58
C ILE A 31 -5.85 13.14 -7.21
N LYS A 32 -4.55 12.96 -7.42
CA LYS A 32 -3.81 11.76 -6.97
C LYS A 32 -3.69 11.74 -5.45
N LEU A 33 -3.97 10.57 -4.86
CA LEU A 33 -3.87 10.30 -3.43
C LEU A 33 -3.17 8.94 -3.21
N GLY A 34 -2.39 8.83 -2.13
CA GLY A 34 -1.75 7.56 -1.75
C GLY A 34 -0.38 7.32 -2.41
N GLN A 35 0.05 6.07 -2.44
CA GLN A 35 1.33 5.68 -3.06
C GLN A 35 1.16 5.57 -4.57
N TRP A 36 2.02 6.21 -5.35
CA TRP A 36 1.99 6.15 -6.81
C TRP A 36 3.33 5.74 -7.38
N THR A 37 3.29 4.99 -8.48
CA THR A 37 4.44 4.74 -9.36
C THR A 37 4.26 5.52 -10.65
N ASP A 38 4.96 6.65 -10.78
CA ASP A 38 4.94 7.47 -11.98
C ASP A 38 6.09 7.12 -12.93
N LEU A 39 5.91 7.42 -14.22
CA LEU A 39 6.98 7.31 -15.21
C LEU A 39 7.84 8.58 -15.13
N PHE A 40 9.16 8.41 -15.08
CA PHE A 40 10.08 9.54 -15.09
C PHE A 40 10.03 10.26 -16.46
N GLU A 41 10.32 11.56 -16.45
CA GLU A 41 10.42 12.33 -17.69
C GLU A 41 11.51 11.73 -18.60
N GLY A 42 11.14 11.43 -19.85
CA GLY A 42 12.02 10.69 -20.77
C GLY A 42 11.96 9.17 -20.63
N PHE A 43 10.89 8.61 -20.05
CA PHE A 43 10.61 7.18 -20.12
C PHE A 43 10.52 6.71 -21.58
N GLN A 44 11.43 5.83 -21.98
CA GLN A 44 11.51 5.25 -23.32
C GLN A 44 12.01 3.81 -23.23
N SER A 45 11.98 3.08 -24.36
CA SER A 45 12.40 1.68 -24.41
C SER A 45 13.81 1.43 -23.85
N SER A 46 14.73 2.38 -24.07
CA SER A 46 16.12 2.37 -23.59
C SER A 46 16.32 2.95 -22.18
N SER A 47 15.30 3.59 -21.60
CA SER A 47 15.36 4.26 -20.30
C SER A 47 14.02 4.09 -19.58
N GLN A 48 13.88 2.97 -18.88
CA GLN A 48 12.66 2.62 -18.16
C GLN A 48 12.79 3.01 -16.68
N ILE A 49 12.77 4.31 -16.41
CA ILE A 49 12.84 4.85 -15.04
C ILE A 49 11.43 5.13 -14.55
N THR A 50 11.05 4.51 -13.44
CA THR A 50 9.83 4.84 -12.69
C THR A 50 10.22 5.53 -11.39
N CYS A 51 9.34 6.37 -10.86
CA CYS A 51 9.53 7.04 -9.58
C CYS A 51 8.33 6.75 -8.68
N ASN A 52 8.60 6.34 -7.45
CA ASN A 52 7.55 6.06 -6.47
C ASN A 52 7.53 7.17 -5.42
N GLY A 53 6.33 7.61 -5.07
CA GLY A 53 6.11 8.67 -4.09
C GLY A 53 4.72 8.61 -3.47
N GLN A 54 4.56 9.28 -2.34
CA GLN A 54 3.28 9.45 -1.67
C GLN A 54 2.67 10.80 -2.10
N TYR A 55 1.43 10.76 -2.57
CA TYR A 55 0.65 11.94 -2.91
C TYR A 55 -0.40 12.24 -1.85
N GLU A 56 -0.54 13.52 -1.55
CA GLU A 56 -1.60 14.09 -0.72
C GLU A 56 -2.08 15.39 -1.38
N ASN A 57 -3.38 15.49 -1.65
CA ASN A 57 -3.98 16.62 -2.37
C ASN A 57 -3.33 16.92 -3.73
N GLY A 58 -2.86 15.88 -4.43
CA GLY A 58 -2.26 16.01 -5.77
C GLY A 58 -0.80 16.46 -5.76
N GLU A 59 -0.23 16.73 -4.58
CA GLU A 59 1.18 17.05 -4.41
C GLU A 59 1.93 15.86 -3.82
N ASN A 60 3.19 15.68 -4.24
CA ASN A 60 4.05 14.68 -3.62
C ASN A 60 4.61 15.23 -2.30
N ILE A 61 4.33 14.54 -1.20
CA ILE A 61 4.73 14.94 0.16
C ILE A 61 6.05 14.32 0.62
N GLU A 62 6.62 13.38 -0.14
CA GLU A 62 7.85 12.66 0.21
C GLU A 62 8.95 12.81 -0.87
N ARG A 63 10.17 12.38 -0.53
CA ARG A 63 11.25 12.28 -1.52
C ARG A 63 10.97 11.12 -2.45
N TRP A 64 10.96 11.40 -3.76
CA TRP A 64 10.89 10.37 -4.80
C TRP A 64 11.93 9.27 -4.64
N THR A 65 11.48 8.02 -4.72
CA THR A 65 12.35 6.86 -4.87
C THR A 65 12.36 6.44 -6.33
N PHE A 66 13.51 6.51 -6.98
CA PHE A 66 13.66 6.14 -8.38
C PHE A 66 13.99 4.65 -8.52
N TYR A 67 13.25 3.97 -9.39
CA TYR A 67 13.49 2.61 -9.79
C TYR A 67 13.80 2.60 -11.27
N THR A 68 14.97 2.11 -11.62
CA THR A 68 15.31 1.88 -13.01
C THR A 68 15.03 0.43 -13.32
N ARG A 69 14.15 0.13 -14.28
CA ARG A 69 14.11 -1.19 -14.95
C ARG A 69 15.25 -1.27 -15.96
N ILE A 70 16.44 -0.85 -15.53
CA ILE A 70 17.65 -1.20 -16.22
C ILE A 70 17.91 -2.63 -15.76
N ASN A 71 17.50 -3.60 -16.56
CA ASN A 71 18.38 -4.76 -16.69
C ASN A 71 19.73 -4.15 -17.08
N PRO A 72 20.77 -4.25 -16.25
CA PRO A 72 22.09 -3.67 -16.52
C PRO A 72 22.45 -3.95 -17.98
N SER A 73 22.21 -2.98 -18.86
CA SER A 73 22.31 -3.24 -20.28
C SER A 73 23.77 -3.09 -20.61
N ILE A 74 24.41 -4.23 -20.74
CA ILE A 74 25.76 -4.34 -21.26
C ILE A 74 25.65 -4.09 -22.77
N HIS A 75 25.73 -2.83 -23.18
CA HIS A 75 25.84 -2.52 -24.61
C HIS A 75 27.30 -2.73 -25.02
N LEU A 76 27.57 -3.79 -25.79
CA LEU A 76 28.91 -4.13 -26.28
C LEU A 76 29.98 -4.34 -25.17
N GLY A 77 29.57 -4.81 -23.99
CA GLY A 77 30.48 -4.96 -22.84
C GLY A 77 30.57 -3.73 -21.93
N ILE A 78 29.88 -2.63 -22.27
CA ILE A 78 30.08 -1.33 -21.63
C ILE A 78 28.89 -0.99 -20.71
N LYS A 79 29.18 -0.71 -19.44
CA LYS A 79 28.19 -0.28 -18.44
C LYS A 79 27.74 1.16 -18.70
N ILE A 80 26.43 1.38 -18.76
CA ILE A 80 25.81 2.70 -18.90
C ILE A 80 24.60 2.77 -17.95
N GLY A 81 24.39 3.89 -17.27
CA GLY A 81 23.27 4.12 -16.35
C GLY A 81 23.62 3.88 -14.89
N TYR A 82 22.63 3.73 -14.02
CA TYR A 82 22.85 3.44 -12.60
C TYR A 82 23.10 1.94 -12.39
N TRP A 83 24.15 1.61 -11.65
CA TRP A 83 24.52 0.22 -11.36
C TRP A 83 24.69 0.01 -9.87
N ILE A 84 24.34 -1.20 -9.45
CA ILE A 84 24.63 -1.74 -8.14
C ILE A 84 25.63 -2.87 -8.36
N GLU A 85 26.79 -2.77 -7.72
CA GLU A 85 27.89 -3.73 -7.85
C GLU A 85 28.35 -4.18 -6.47
N GLU A 86 28.57 -5.49 -6.34
CA GLU A 86 29.24 -6.03 -5.17
C GLU A 86 30.76 -5.86 -5.31
N ASP A 87 31.42 -5.54 -4.20
CA ASP A 87 32.88 -5.55 -4.16
C ASP A 87 33.40 -6.95 -4.45
N LYS A 88 34.36 -7.06 -5.37
CA LYS A 88 35.00 -8.33 -5.71
C LYS A 88 35.82 -8.90 -4.55
N ASN A 89 36.22 -8.03 -3.62
CA ASN A 89 36.96 -8.40 -2.43
C ASN A 89 36.03 -8.63 -1.22
N CYS A 90 34.71 -8.79 -1.42
CA CYS A 90 33.82 -9.16 -0.34
C CYS A 90 34.20 -10.54 0.23
N ASP A 91 34.74 -10.54 1.45
CA ASP A 91 34.68 -11.71 2.31
C ASP A 91 33.23 -11.95 2.76
N TRP A 92 32.90 -13.18 3.18
CA TRP A 92 31.54 -13.57 3.61
C TRP A 92 30.98 -12.67 4.73
N ASP A 93 31.85 -11.98 5.46
CA ASP A 93 31.51 -11.06 6.54
C ASP A 93 31.39 -9.58 6.16
N SER A 94 31.72 -9.20 4.92
CA SER A 94 31.69 -7.80 4.48
C SER A 94 31.16 -7.70 3.06
N GLN A 95 29.83 -7.56 2.92
CA GLN A 95 29.25 -7.21 1.63
C GLN A 95 29.27 -5.69 1.47
N ILE A 96 30.25 -5.19 0.72
CA ILE A 96 30.29 -3.79 0.28
C ILE A 96 29.54 -3.71 -1.04
N ILE A 97 28.50 -2.87 -1.07
CA ILE A 97 27.72 -2.59 -2.26
C ILE A 97 28.07 -1.19 -2.73
N TYR A 98 28.54 -1.10 -3.97
CA TYR A 98 28.75 0.16 -4.67
C TYR A 98 27.54 0.48 -5.52
N CYS A 99 26.95 1.63 -5.28
CA CYS A 99 25.89 2.15 -6.13
C CYS A 99 26.36 3.44 -6.81
N GLY A 100 26.16 3.55 -8.12
CA GLY A 100 26.56 4.76 -8.84
C GLY A 100 26.23 4.74 -10.32
N ASN A 101 26.29 5.93 -10.92
CA ASN A 101 26.08 6.09 -12.35
C ASN A 101 27.34 5.71 -13.13
N TYR A 102 27.13 5.13 -14.30
CA TYR A 102 28.13 4.71 -15.25
C TYR A 102 27.89 5.40 -16.58
N HIS A 103 28.97 5.89 -17.19
CA HIS A 103 28.96 6.39 -18.55
C HIS A 103 30.15 5.82 -19.30
N ARG A 104 29.87 5.09 -20.39
CA ARG A 104 30.89 4.42 -21.21
C ARG A 104 31.83 3.53 -20.39
N GLY A 105 31.29 2.77 -19.44
CA GLY A 105 32.05 1.83 -18.62
C GLY A 105 32.82 2.46 -17.47
N LYS A 106 32.73 3.78 -17.27
CA LYS A 106 33.36 4.49 -16.16
C LYS A 106 32.32 4.96 -15.15
N LYS A 107 32.60 4.76 -13.86
CA LYS A 107 31.80 5.34 -12.77
C LYS A 107 31.91 6.86 -12.85
N ILE A 108 30.77 7.55 -12.79
CA ILE A 108 30.68 9.01 -12.81
C ILE A 108 29.92 9.50 -11.56
N GLY A 109 30.37 10.63 -11.01
CA GLY A 109 29.74 11.28 -9.87
C GLY A 109 30.06 10.65 -8.52
N ARG A 110 29.29 11.06 -7.50
CA ARG A 110 29.41 10.56 -6.13
C ARG A 110 28.96 9.10 -6.08
N GLN A 111 29.77 8.25 -5.47
CA GLN A 111 29.44 6.84 -5.25
C GLN A 111 28.93 6.67 -3.84
N ASP A 112 27.81 5.98 -3.71
CA ASP A 112 27.30 5.59 -2.40
C ASP A 112 27.83 4.19 -2.08
N ILE A 113 28.63 4.12 -1.02
CA ILE A 113 29.17 2.88 -0.49
C ILE A 113 28.26 2.46 0.65
N GLN A 114 27.57 1.34 0.47
CA GLN A 114 26.72 0.76 1.50
C GLN A 114 27.37 -0.51 2.04
N ASN A 115 27.50 -0.60 3.36
CA ASN A 115 27.93 -1.82 4.03
C ASN A 115 26.67 -2.64 4.37
N ASN A 116 26.55 -3.85 3.83
CA ASN A 116 25.30 -4.63 3.89
C ASN A 116 24.87 -4.99 5.32
N LYS A 117 25.82 -5.03 6.28
CA LYS A 117 25.51 -5.16 7.72
C LYS A 117 24.59 -4.03 8.22
N LYS A 118 24.67 -2.82 7.64
CA LYS A 118 23.76 -1.70 7.94
C LYS A 118 22.46 -1.74 7.12
N VAL A 119 22.49 -2.33 5.94
CA VAL A 119 21.29 -2.41 5.06
C VAL A 119 20.31 -3.46 5.59
N ALA A 120 20.81 -4.59 6.11
CA ALA A 120 20.00 -5.60 6.78
C ALA A 120 19.30 -5.02 8.02
N THR A 121 20.06 -4.37 8.91
CA THR A 121 19.52 -3.76 10.12
C THR A 121 18.54 -2.61 9.83
N TRP A 122 18.81 -1.80 8.81
CA TRP A 122 17.88 -0.74 8.38
C TRP A 122 16.57 -1.31 7.80
N LYS A 123 16.64 -2.37 6.98
CA LYS A 123 15.44 -3.04 6.44
C LYS A 123 14.59 -3.67 7.56
N GLU A 124 15.22 -4.29 8.55
CA GLU A 124 14.54 -4.85 9.71
C GLU A 124 13.94 -3.78 10.63
N GLU A 125 14.67 -2.69 10.87
CA GLU A 125 14.19 -1.57 11.67
C GLU A 125 13.01 -0.86 10.99
N LYS A 126 13.06 -0.66 9.67
CA LYS A 126 11.96 -0.09 8.88
C LYS A 126 10.71 -0.97 8.96
N LYS A 127 10.85 -2.28 8.77
CA LYS A 127 9.75 -3.25 8.93
C LYS A 127 9.15 -3.21 10.35
N ARG A 128 10.00 -3.15 11.38
CA ARG A 128 9.56 -3.05 12.78
C ARG A 128 8.77 -1.77 13.03
N LYS A 129 9.25 -0.62 12.54
CA LYS A 129 8.56 0.67 12.68
C LYS A 129 7.22 0.70 11.93
N GLU A 130 7.17 0.08 10.76
CA GLU A 130 5.95 -0.01 9.97
C GLU A 130 4.90 -0.91 10.63
N PHE A 131 5.31 -2.04 11.20
CA PHE A 131 4.45 -2.91 12.00
C PHE A 131 3.89 -2.18 13.23
N GLN A 132 4.75 -1.46 13.97
CA GLN A 132 4.31 -0.64 15.11
C GLN A 132 3.32 0.46 14.72
N ARG A 133 3.46 1.06 13.53
CA ARG A 133 2.51 2.06 13.01
C ARG A 133 1.13 1.45 12.73
N ILE A 134 1.10 0.27 12.11
CA ILE A 134 -0.14 -0.46 11.80
C ILE A 134 -0.87 -0.85 13.09
N ASP A 135 -0.14 -1.37 14.08
CA ASP A 135 -0.71 -1.75 15.38
C ASP A 135 -1.28 -0.53 16.11
N LYS A 136 -0.57 0.60 16.10
CA LYS A 136 -1.05 1.84 16.73
C LYS A 136 -2.33 2.35 16.08
N ASN A 137 -2.38 2.39 14.75
CA ASN A 137 -3.57 2.81 14.01
C ASN A 137 -4.75 1.86 14.30
N SER A 138 -4.50 0.54 14.33
CA SER A 138 -5.52 -0.47 14.66
C SER A 138 -6.14 -0.22 16.05
N LEU A 139 -5.30 0.07 17.06
CA LEU A 139 -5.76 0.37 18.41
C LEU A 139 -6.58 1.67 18.48
N GLU A 140 -6.16 2.72 17.76
CA GLU A 140 -6.91 3.99 17.67
C GLU A 140 -8.30 3.77 17.03
N TRP A 141 -8.39 2.98 15.96
CA TRP A 141 -9.68 2.64 15.33
C TRP A 141 -10.61 1.86 16.25
N GLN A 142 -10.09 0.93 17.05
CA GLN A 142 -10.87 0.20 18.06
C GLN A 142 -11.41 1.13 19.16
N GLN A 143 -10.62 2.12 19.59
CA GLN A 143 -11.03 3.10 20.60
C GLN A 143 -12.09 4.06 20.07
N VAL A 144 -11.95 4.53 18.82
CA VAL A 144 -12.96 5.38 18.17
C VAL A 144 -14.28 4.63 17.99
N GLY A 145 -14.21 3.35 17.58
CA GLY A 145 -15.40 2.50 17.44
C GLY A 145 -16.14 2.29 18.75
N THR A 146 -15.42 1.96 19.83
CA THR A 146 -16.02 1.72 21.16
C THR A 146 -16.60 2.99 21.78
N LYS A 147 -15.91 4.13 21.67
CA LYS A 147 -16.43 5.42 22.15
C LYS A 147 -17.71 5.82 21.41
N ARG A 148 -17.76 5.62 20.10
CA ARG A 148 -18.96 5.95 19.30
C ARG A 148 -20.15 5.07 19.66
N LEU A 149 -19.92 3.79 19.98
CA LEU A 149 -20.98 2.89 20.47
C LEU A 149 -21.49 3.30 21.86
N GLN A 150 -20.64 3.84 22.72
CA GLN A 150 -21.03 4.33 24.05
C GLN A 150 -21.79 5.67 24.01
N GLU A 151 -21.49 6.51 23.02
CA GLU A 151 -22.13 7.82 22.83
C GLU A 151 -23.41 7.75 22.00
N MET A 152 -23.76 6.58 21.45
CA MET A 152 -25.03 6.41 20.76
C MET A 152 -26.19 6.50 21.76
N PRO A 153 -27.16 7.41 21.55
CA PRO A 153 -28.36 7.43 22.37
C PRO A 153 -29.03 6.06 22.29
N ILE A 154 -29.54 5.56 23.43
CA ILE A 154 -30.30 4.32 23.51
C ILE A 154 -31.57 4.51 22.68
N LEU A 155 -31.47 4.26 21.38
CA LEU A 155 -32.60 4.18 20.48
C LEU A 155 -33.35 2.92 20.85
N GLN A 156 -34.67 3.02 20.98
CA GLN A 156 -35.49 1.84 21.23
C GLN A 156 -35.28 0.84 20.09
N PRO A 157 -35.23 -0.49 20.36
CA PRO A 157 -34.87 -1.51 19.38
C PRO A 157 -35.61 -1.39 18.04
N LEU A 158 -36.87 -0.95 18.06
CA LEU A 158 -37.69 -0.70 16.88
C LEU A 158 -37.18 0.46 15.99
N GLN A 159 -36.68 1.56 16.57
CA GLN A 159 -36.11 2.67 15.80
C GLN A 159 -34.76 2.31 15.20
N VAL A 160 -34.00 1.42 15.83
CA VAL A 160 -32.73 0.90 15.29
C VAL A 160 -33.00 0.03 14.06
N CYS A 161 -34.00 -0.86 14.12
CA CYS A 161 -34.39 -1.69 12.98
C CYS A 161 -34.93 -0.89 11.79
N GLU A 162 -35.79 0.12 12.01
CA GLU A 162 -36.29 0.97 10.92
C GLU A 162 -35.18 1.83 10.30
N ASN A 163 -34.26 2.37 11.12
CA ASN A 163 -33.13 3.14 10.61
C ASN A 163 -32.11 2.25 9.90
N MET A 164 -31.89 1.02 10.35
CA MET A 164 -31.06 0.04 9.65
C MET A 164 -31.70 -0.46 8.35
N GLN A 165 -33.02 -0.62 8.26
CA GLN A 165 -33.71 -0.94 7.00
C GLN A 165 -33.70 0.23 6.01
N LYS A 166 -33.88 1.47 6.50
CA LYS A 166 -33.77 2.67 5.65
C LYS A 166 -32.34 2.86 5.15
N GLN A 167 -31.34 2.63 5.99
CA GLN A 167 -29.93 2.69 5.56
C GLN A 167 -29.54 1.48 4.72
N SER A 168 -30.04 0.27 4.96
CA SER A 168 -29.74 -0.90 4.12
C SER A 168 -30.30 -0.75 2.70
N SER A 169 -31.42 -0.05 2.52
CA SER A 169 -31.92 0.32 1.18
C SER A 169 -30.99 1.29 0.43
N VAL A 170 -30.20 2.08 1.16
CA VAL A 170 -29.14 2.95 0.61
C VAL A 170 -27.84 2.15 0.39
N PHE A 171 -27.53 1.18 1.25
CA PHE A 171 -26.35 0.30 1.13
C PHE A 171 -26.49 -0.78 0.05
N LEU A 172 -27.71 -1.25 -0.25
CA LEU A 172 -27.97 -2.17 -1.37
C LEU A 172 -27.77 -1.53 -2.75
N ARG A 173 -27.39 -0.25 -2.81
CA ARG A 173 -26.88 0.40 -4.03
C ARG A 173 -25.35 0.54 -4.07
N TYR A 174 -24.64 0.17 -2.99
CA TYR A 174 -23.19 0.31 -2.87
C TYR A 174 -22.56 -0.94 -2.22
N ASP A 175 -22.63 -2.09 -2.90
CA ASP A 175 -21.98 -3.34 -2.47
C ASP A 175 -20.44 -3.35 -2.58
N PHE A 176 -19.79 -2.20 -2.83
CA PHE A 176 -18.40 -2.18 -3.33
C PHE A 176 -17.32 -1.54 -2.44
N LEU A 177 -17.58 -1.11 -1.20
CA LEU A 177 -16.62 -0.20 -0.52
C LEU A 177 -16.17 -0.53 0.92
N PHE A 178 -16.49 -1.69 1.52
CA PHE A 178 -16.05 -1.96 2.91
C PHE A 178 -15.05 -3.11 3.07
N PRO A 179 -13.97 -2.92 3.85
CA PRO A 179 -13.04 -3.99 4.24
C PRO A 179 -13.71 -5.13 5.03
N SER A 180 -13.22 -6.36 4.88
CA SER A 180 -13.82 -7.59 5.42
C SER A 180 -14.01 -7.62 6.94
N GLN A 181 -13.20 -6.89 7.69
CA GLN A 181 -13.34 -6.79 9.15
C GLN A 181 -14.62 -6.04 9.55
N PHE A 182 -15.05 -5.07 8.73
CA PHE A 182 -16.28 -4.31 8.98
C PHE A 182 -17.53 -5.14 8.65
N GLN A 183 -17.43 -6.02 7.65
CA GLN A 183 -18.51 -6.95 7.30
C GLN A 183 -18.72 -8.01 8.39
N GLN A 184 -17.65 -8.50 9.05
CA GLN A 184 -17.79 -9.46 10.15
C GLN A 184 -18.44 -8.84 11.39
N VAL A 185 -18.14 -7.58 11.70
CA VAL A 185 -18.78 -6.84 12.81
C VAL A 185 -20.26 -6.58 12.51
N LEU A 186 -20.60 -6.27 11.27
CA LEU A 186 -22.00 -6.12 10.86
C LEU A 186 -22.75 -7.45 10.95
N LEU A 187 -22.17 -8.55 10.45
CA LEU A 187 -22.80 -9.87 10.50
C LEU A 187 -22.99 -10.36 11.95
N SER A 188 -22.02 -10.16 12.84
CA SER A 188 -22.18 -10.52 14.25
C SER A 188 -23.23 -9.68 14.96
N ALA A 189 -23.32 -8.37 14.65
CA ALA A 189 -24.39 -7.51 15.15
C ALA A 189 -25.78 -7.96 14.66
N PHE A 190 -25.89 -8.36 13.38
CA PHE A 190 -27.15 -8.91 12.83
C PHE A 190 -27.54 -10.25 13.48
N SER A 191 -26.59 -11.14 13.75
CA SER A 191 -26.90 -12.41 14.44
C SER A 191 -27.39 -12.21 15.87
N ILE A 192 -26.83 -11.24 16.60
CA ILE A 192 -27.28 -10.91 17.97
C ILE A 192 -28.68 -10.29 17.96
N LEU A 193 -28.96 -9.41 17.00
CA LEU A 193 -30.29 -8.81 16.84
C LEU A 193 -31.35 -9.82 16.38
N TYR A 194 -30.95 -10.78 15.53
CA TYR A 194 -31.85 -11.84 15.07
C TYR A 194 -32.24 -12.77 16.23
N LEU A 195 -31.27 -13.23 17.03
CA LEU A 195 -31.54 -14.10 18.18
C LEU A 195 -32.38 -13.43 19.27
N SER A 196 -32.23 -12.12 19.49
CA SER A 196 -33.05 -11.38 20.45
C SER A 196 -34.47 -11.08 19.98
N SER A 197 -34.77 -11.28 18.69
CA SER A 197 -36.11 -11.10 18.13
C SER A 197 -36.97 -12.36 18.18
N GLU A 198 -36.38 -13.53 18.42
CA GLU A 198 -37.10 -14.80 18.55
C GLU A 198 -37.61 -15.08 19.99
N ASP A 199 -37.15 -14.29 20.97
CA ASP A 199 -37.53 -14.39 22.39
C ASP A 199 -38.65 -13.38 22.81
N ILE A 200 -39.31 -12.71 21.86
CA ILE A 200 -40.46 -11.79 22.08
C ILE A 200 -41.70 -12.34 21.37
#